data_AF-A0A350KM08-F1
#
_entry.id   AF-A0A350KM08-F1
#
_cell.length_a   1.000
_cell.length_b   1.000
_cell.length_c   1.000
_cell.angle_alpha   90.00
_cell.angle_beta   90.00
_cell.angle_gamma   90.00
#
_symmetry.space_group_name_H-M   'P 1'
#
loop_
_entity.id
_entity.type
_entity.pdbx_description
1 polymer ?
#
loop_
_entity_poly.entity_id
_entity_poly.type
_entity_poly.pdbx_seq_one_letter_code
_entity_poly.pdbx_strand_id
1 'polypeptide(L)'
;MSSTELPYRPPYQWDRVLRFLASRALPNIETVENGVYARTVTIGGARGRIRVENDSARNALRVSATESLSPVLPDVLNRLRLMFDLDNDPD
;
A
#
# COMPACT_ATOMS: atom_id res chain seq x y z
N MET A 1 -14.70 -0.26 4.74
CA MET A 1 -13.25 -0.39 4.53
C MET A 1 -12.60 0.14 5.79
N SER A 2 -11.74 -0.65 6.43
CA SER A 2 -10.91 -0.19 7.53
C SER A 2 -9.70 0.57 6.98
N SER A 3 -9.18 1.53 7.75
CA SER A 3 -8.01 2.33 7.37
C SER A 3 -6.94 2.23 8.46
N THR A 4 -5.68 2.09 8.06
CA THR A 4 -4.52 2.01 8.96
C THR A 4 -3.34 2.76 8.34
N GLU A 5 -2.52 3.41 9.16
CA GLU A 5 -1.35 4.17 8.72
C GLU A 5 -0.07 3.33 8.87
N LEU A 6 0.80 3.40 7.86
CA LEU A 6 2.15 2.82 7.88
C LEU A 6 3.17 3.96 7.80
N PRO A 7 3.84 4.31 8.91
CA PRO A 7 4.78 5.43 8.93
C PRO A 7 6.05 5.10 8.11
N TYR A 8 6.67 6.15 7.55
CA TYR A 8 7.96 6.11 6.86
C TYR A 8 8.88 7.25 7.35
N ARG A 9 10.17 7.16 7.03
CA ARG A 9 11.11 8.28 7.22
C ARG A 9 11.18 9.15 5.96
N PRO A 10 10.96 10.47 6.06
CA PRO A 10 11.15 11.35 4.90
C PRO A 10 12.65 11.50 4.58
N PRO A 11 13.02 11.80 3.32
CA PRO A 11 12.13 11.99 2.18
C PRO A 11 11.66 10.67 1.55
N TYR A 12 10.36 10.56 1.27
CA TYR A 12 9.77 9.39 0.60
C TYR A 12 9.21 9.79 -0.77
N GLN A 13 9.83 9.29 -1.85
CA GLN A 13 9.53 9.71 -3.24
C GLN A 13 8.27 9.02 -3.80
N TRP A 14 7.10 9.26 -3.19
CA TRP A 14 5.84 8.58 -3.53
C TRP A 14 5.51 8.59 -5.02
N ASP A 15 5.62 9.73 -5.70
CA ASP A 15 5.31 9.82 -7.14
C ASP A 15 6.24 8.95 -7.99
N ARG A 16 7.50 8.79 -7.58
CA ARG A 16 8.45 7.90 -8.26
C ARG A 16 8.08 6.44 -8.05
N VAL A 17 7.67 6.08 -6.83
CA VAL A 17 7.15 4.75 -6.50
C VAL A 17 5.90 4.45 -7.32
N LEU A 18 4.95 5.37 -7.42
CA LEU A 18 3.75 5.19 -8.23
C LEU A 18 4.06 5.01 -9.72
N ARG A 19 4.97 5.81 -10.30
CA ARG A 19 5.41 5.61 -11.69
C ARG A 19 6.04 4.24 -11.90
N PHE A 20 6.86 3.80 -10.95
CA PHE A 20 7.45 2.46 -10.97
C PHE A 20 6.37 1.36 -10.95
N LEU A 21 5.39 1.46 -10.04
CA LEU A 21 4.30 0.49 -9.94
C LEU A 21 3.38 0.51 -11.17
N ALA A 22 3.02 1.70 -11.67
CA ALA A 22 2.16 1.86 -12.85
C ALA A 22 2.75 1.19 -14.09
N SER A 23 4.07 1.31 -14.31
CA SER A 23 4.75 0.70 -15.45
C SER A 23 4.74 -0.84 -15.47
N ARG A 24 4.38 -1.47 -14.35
CA ARG A 24 4.35 -2.94 -14.17
C ARG A 24 2.99 -3.46 -13.72
N ALA A 25 1.99 -2.58 -13.64
CA ALA A 25 0.70 -2.91 -13.06
C ALA A 25 0.05 -4.05 -13.85
N LEU A 26 -0.30 -5.12 -13.13
CA LEU A 26 -0.99 -6.26 -13.72
C LEU A 26 -2.44 -5.88 -14.08
N PRO A 27 -2.85 -6.04 -15.36
CA PRO A 27 -4.22 -5.70 -15.79
C PRO A 27 -5.27 -6.40 -14.92
N ASN A 28 -6.31 -5.65 -14.54
CA ASN A 28 -7.43 -6.11 -13.70
C ASN A 28 -7.06 -6.53 -12.26
N ILE A 29 -5.78 -6.51 -11.88
CA ILE A 29 -5.31 -6.87 -10.53
C ILE A 29 -4.83 -5.62 -9.80
N GLU A 30 -3.98 -4.82 -10.46
CA GLU A 30 -3.37 -3.62 -9.93
C GLU A 30 -3.85 -2.38 -10.70
N THR A 31 -3.93 -1.26 -10.00
CA THR A 31 -4.32 0.03 -10.58
C THR A 31 -3.50 1.11 -9.91
N VAL A 32 -2.93 2.02 -10.70
CA VAL A 32 -2.33 3.27 -10.20
C VAL A 32 -3.08 4.42 -10.86
N GLU A 33 -3.81 5.18 -10.06
CA GLU A 33 -4.65 6.29 -10.55
C GLU A 33 -4.79 7.35 -9.47
N ASN A 34 -4.78 8.63 -9.86
CA ASN A 34 -5.05 9.77 -8.95
C ASN A 34 -4.20 9.77 -7.66
N GLY A 35 -2.92 9.39 -7.75
CA GLY A 35 -2.02 9.34 -6.59
C GLY A 35 -2.22 8.13 -5.67
N VAL A 36 -3.02 7.15 -6.09
CA VAL A 36 -3.37 5.95 -5.31
C VAL A 36 -2.90 4.70 -6.02
N TYR A 37 -2.24 3.80 -5.28
CA TYR A 37 -2.03 2.42 -5.70
C TYR A 37 -3.12 1.53 -5.11
N ALA A 38 -3.71 0.65 -5.90
CA ALA A 38 -4.69 -0.31 -5.44
C ALA A 38 -4.45 -1.69 -6.04
N ARG A 39 -4.70 -2.74 -5.26
CA ARG A 39 -4.60 -4.11 -5.76
C ARG A 39 -5.59 -5.05 -5.11
N THR A 40 -5.96 -6.10 -5.83
CA THR A 40 -6.61 -7.28 -5.23
C THR A 40 -5.53 -8.19 -4.62
N VAL A 41 -5.80 -8.73 -3.43
CA VAL A 41 -4.92 -9.68 -2.74
C VAL A 41 -5.70 -10.91 -2.28
N THR A 42 -4.99 -12.04 -2.21
CA THR A 42 -5.46 -13.26 -1.55
C THR A 42 -4.36 -13.71 -0.59
N ILE A 43 -4.65 -13.72 0.71
CA ILE A 43 -3.69 -14.07 1.78
C ILE A 43 -4.45 -14.90 2.82
N GLY A 44 -3.87 -16.04 3.24
CA GLY A 44 -4.48 -16.89 4.27
C GLY A 44 -5.90 -17.36 3.94
N GLY A 45 -6.24 -17.51 2.64
CA GLY A 45 -7.59 -17.85 2.19
C GLY A 45 -8.58 -16.68 2.12
N ALA A 46 -8.26 -15.52 2.70
CA ALA A 46 -9.05 -14.31 2.57
C ALA A 46 -8.73 -13.57 1.27
N ARG A 47 -9.75 -13.03 0.59
CA ARG A 47 -9.64 -12.26 -0.65
C ARG A 47 -10.25 -10.88 -0.49
N GLY A 48 -9.57 -9.85 -0.97
CA GLY A 48 -10.05 -8.48 -0.87
C GLY A 48 -9.24 -7.48 -1.68
N ARG A 49 -9.59 -6.21 -1.54
CA ARG A 49 -8.90 -5.11 -2.22
C ARG A 49 -8.26 -4.19 -1.19
N ILE A 50 -7.06 -3.74 -1.50
CA ILE A 50 -6.37 -2.69 -0.75
C ILE A 50 -6.22 -1.45 -1.61
N ARG A 51 -6.15 -0.29 -0.97
CA ARG A 51 -5.77 1.00 -1.53
C ARG A 51 -4.70 1.61 -0.65
N VAL A 52 -3.69 2.21 -1.26
CA VAL A 52 -2.56 2.83 -0.59
C VAL A 52 -2.34 4.21 -1.19
N GLU A 53 -2.31 5.21 -0.32
CA GLU A 53 -2.12 6.62 -0.67
C GLU A 53 -1.16 7.27 0.32
N ASN A 54 -0.45 8.31 -0.13
CA ASN A 54 0.50 9.01 0.72
C ASN A 54 -0.18 10.10 1.54
N ASP A 55 0.00 10.05 2.86
CA ASP A 55 -0.34 11.12 3.80
C ASP A 55 0.95 11.82 4.22
N SER A 56 1.42 12.73 3.35
CA SER A 56 2.70 13.42 3.56
C SER A 56 2.72 14.33 4.78
N ALA A 57 1.55 14.77 5.25
CA ALA A 57 1.43 15.55 6.48
C ALA A 57 1.75 14.71 7.73
N ARG A 58 1.53 13.39 7.66
CA ARG A 58 1.81 12.43 8.74
C ARG A 58 3.06 11.60 8.52
N ASN A 59 3.77 11.79 7.41
CA ASN A 59 4.87 10.92 6.98
C ASN A 59 4.48 9.43 7.00
N ALA A 60 3.32 9.12 6.43
CA ALA A 60 2.78 7.77 6.44
C ALA A 60 2.06 7.41 5.13
N LEU A 61 2.06 6.13 4.79
CA LEU A 61 1.15 5.58 3.79
C LEU A 61 -0.15 5.17 4.48
N ARG A 62 -1.27 5.71 4.02
CA ARG A 62 -2.60 5.30 4.45
C ARG A 62 -3.05 4.08 3.65
N VAL A 63 -3.35 3.00 4.34
CA VAL A 63 -3.84 1.75 3.77
C VAL A 63 -5.31 1.58 4.09
N SER A 64 -6.16 1.53 3.06
CA SER A 64 -7.56 1.14 3.18
C SER A 64 -7.76 -0.30 2.69
N ALA A 65 -8.44 -1.13 3.47
CA ALA A 65 -8.70 -2.53 3.14
C ALA A 65 -10.19 -2.87 3.19
N THR A 66 -10.63 -3.80 2.34
CA THR A 66 -11.98 -4.40 2.44
C THR A 66 -12.10 -5.23 3.71
N GLU A 67 -13.31 -5.28 4.29
CA GLU A 67 -13.59 -6.01 5.54
C GLU A 67 -13.25 -7.50 5.47
N SER A 68 -13.32 -8.10 4.28
CA SER A 68 -12.91 -9.48 4.05
C SER A 68 -11.44 -9.77 4.37
N LEU A 69 -10.60 -8.75 4.51
CA LEU A 69 -9.19 -8.88 4.89
C LEU A 69 -8.95 -8.70 6.38
N SER A 70 -9.97 -8.34 7.18
CA SER A 70 -9.81 -8.11 8.62
C SER A 70 -9.10 -9.26 9.35
N PRO A 71 -9.37 -10.57 9.08
CA PRO A 71 -8.67 -11.68 9.73
C PRO A 71 -7.17 -11.77 9.42
N VAL A 72 -6.72 -11.18 8.31
CA VAL A 72 -5.33 -11.25 7.82
C VAL A 72 -4.69 -9.86 7.67
N LEU A 73 -5.31 -8.83 8.27
CA LEU A 73 -4.87 -7.45 8.10
C LEU A 73 -3.42 -7.23 8.56
N PRO A 74 -2.94 -7.80 9.69
CA PRO A 74 -1.53 -7.68 10.07
C PRO A 74 -0.56 -8.21 8.99
N ASP A 75 -0.87 -9.33 8.35
CA ASP A 75 -0.04 -9.91 7.28
C ASP A 75 -0.06 -9.04 6.01
N VAL A 76 -1.22 -8.47 5.68
CA VAL A 76 -1.35 -7.49 4.59
C VAL A 76 -0.46 -6.28 4.86
N LEU A 77 -0.53 -5.69 6.06
CA LEU A 77 0.24 -4.52 6.45
C LEU A 77 1.74 -4.80 6.42
N ASN A 78 2.19 -5.94 6.95
CA ASN A 78 3.60 -6.34 6.91
C ASN A 78 4.13 -6.47 5.48
N ARG A 79 3.36 -7.09 4.58
CA ARG A 79 3.74 -7.19 3.16
C ARG A 79 3.80 -5.83 2.48
N LEU A 80 2.92 -4.90 2.85
CA LEU A 80 2.95 -3.54 2.31
C LEU A 80 4.17 -2.77 2.83
N ARG A 81 4.54 -2.89 4.11
CA ARG A 81 5.79 -2.30 4.64
C ARG A 81 7.00 -2.72 3.81
N LEU A 82 7.11 -4.01 3.51
CA LEU A 82 8.20 -4.56 2.67
C LEU A 82 8.10 -4.10 1.22
N MET A 83 6.91 -4.17 0.62
CA MET A 83 6.69 -3.78 -0.79
C MET A 83 7.05 -2.32 -1.04
N PHE A 84 6.75 -1.44 -0.06
CA PHE A 84 7.01 -0.01 -0.15
C PHE A 84 8.33 0.41 0.50
N ASP A 85 9.12 -0.54 1.03
CA ASP A 85 10.42 -0.28 1.65
C ASP A 85 10.36 0.81 2.77
N LEU A 86 9.33 0.71 3.62
CA LEU A 86 9.04 1.73 4.63
C LEU A 86 10.01 1.74 5.83
N ASP A 87 10.81 0.69 5.96
CA ASP A 87 11.84 0.56 6.99
C ASP A 87 13.19 1.13 6.52
N ASN A 88 13.28 1.64 5.28
CA ASN A 88 14.49 2.29 4.76
C ASN A 88 14.84 3.53 5.58
N ASP A 89 16.13 3.68 5.88
CA ASP A 89 16.70 4.84 6.56
C ASP A 89 17.48 5.67 5.53
N PRO A 90 16.93 6.78 5.02
CA PRO A 90 17.54 7.53 3.92
C PRO A 90 18.70 8.46 4.33
N ASP A 91 19.17 8.39 5.59
CA ASP A 91 20.24 9.22 6.17
C ASP A 91 21.60 8.49 6.29
#